data_AF-A0A8U0IER2-F1
#
_entry.id   AF-A0A8U0IER2-F1
#
_cell.length_a   1.000
_cell.length_b   1.000
_cell.length_c   1.000
_cell.angle_alpha   90.00
_cell.angle_beta   90.00
_cell.angle_gamma   90.00
#
_symmetry.space_group_name_H-M   'P 1'
#
loop_
_entity.id
_entity.type
_entity.pdbx_description
1 polymer ?
#
loop_
_entity_poly.entity_id
_entity_poly.type
_entity_poly.pdbx_seq_one_letter_code
_entity_poly.pdbx_strand_id
1 'polypeptide(L)' 'MATPIFERETWLDISVNIIPLCIIGFFVVLFTVNSPWPIEGLTSAVGFALLVVPFLLLAYLTYIAADLIESAESGE' A
#
# COMPACT_ATOMS: atom_id res chain seq x y z
N MET A 1 -21.05 10.33 25.64
CA MET A 1 -19.84 10.46 24.80
C MET A 1 -20.16 9.77 23.49
N ALA A 2 -20.16 10.49 22.38
CA ALA A 2 -20.42 9.88 21.07
C ALA A 2 -19.22 8.99 20.73
N THR A 3 -19.42 7.67 20.81
CA THR A 3 -18.45 6.69 20.32
C THR A 3 -18.39 6.83 18.81
N PRO A 4 -17.26 7.24 18.21
CA PRO A 4 -17.13 7.15 16.77
C PRO A 4 -17.22 5.67 16.42
N ILE A 5 -18.12 5.35 15.50
CA ILE A 5 -18.40 4.02 14.96
C ILE A 5 -17.22 3.41 14.16
N PHE A 6 -16.03 3.98 14.31
CA PHE A 6 -14.76 3.51 13.77
C PHE A 6 -13.69 3.87 14.79
N GLU A 7 -13.02 2.85 15.32
CA GLU A 7 -11.98 3.04 16.31
C GLU A 7 -10.76 3.76 15.70
N ARG A 8 -10.16 4.67 16.47
CA ARG A 8 -9.00 5.46 16.01
C ARG A 8 -7.81 4.57 15.63
N GLU A 9 -7.71 3.37 16.21
CA GLU A 9 -6.71 2.36 15.87
C GLU A 9 -6.93 1.76 14.48
N THR A 10 -8.14 1.33 14.14
CA THR A 10 -8.50 0.84 12.80
C THR A 10 -8.14 1.84 11.70
N TRP A 11 -8.45 3.13 11.92
CA TRP A 11 -8.06 4.19 10.98
C TRP A 11 -6.55 4.39 10.88
N LEU A 12 -5.82 4.22 11.99
CA LEU A 12 -4.37 4.32 12.02
C LEU A 12 -3.74 3.16 11.23
N ASP A 13 -4.20 1.93 11.42
CA ASP A 13 -3.65 0.73 10.77
C ASP A 13 -3.83 0.76 9.25
N ILE A 14 -5.02 1.15 8.78
CA ILE A 14 -5.29 1.32 7.35
C ILE A 14 -4.42 2.45 6.78
N SER A 15 -4.29 3.58 7.49
CA SER A 15 -3.49 4.72 7.04
C SER A 15 -2.00 4.40 6.94
N VAL A 16 -1.46 3.66 7.92
CA VAL A 16 -0.04 3.23 7.96
C VAL A 16 0.31 2.36 6.76
N ASN A 17 -0.65 1.62 6.19
CA ASN A 17 -0.44 0.83 4.99
C ASN A 17 -0.76 1.59 3.68
N ILE A 18 -1.84 2.38 3.64
CA ILE A 18 -2.28 3.14 2.45
C ILE A 18 -1.25 4.21 2.06
N ILE A 19 -0.66 4.91 3.02
CA ILE A 19 0.31 5.99 2.73
C ILE A 19 1.54 5.44 1.97
N PRO A 20 2.24 4.39 2.45
CA PRO A 20 3.29 3.74 1.67
C PRO A 20 2.85 3.28 0.29
N LEU A 21 1.65 2.72 0.17
CA LEU A 21 1.06 2.25 -1.08
C LEU A 21 0.94 3.39 -2.10
N CYS A 22 0.41 4.54 -1.68
CA CYS A 22 0.31 5.73 -2.51
C CYS A 22 1.68 6.28 -2.93
N ILE A 23 2.66 6.32 -2.01
CA ILE A 23 4.01 6.81 -2.30
C ILE A 23 4.68 5.92 -3.36
N ILE A 24 4.64 4.59 -3.17
CA ILE A 24 5.26 3.66 -4.13
C ILE A 24 4.55 3.76 -5.50
N GLY A 25 3.21 3.77 -5.51
CA GLY A 25 2.44 3.93 -6.74
C GLY A 25 2.78 5.23 -7.49
N PHE A 26 2.92 6.34 -6.77
CA PHE A 26 3.35 7.61 -7.32
C PHE A 26 4.73 7.50 -7.98
N PHE A 27 5.73 6.93 -7.31
CA PHE A 27 7.08 6.80 -7.85
C PHE A 27 7.18 5.82 -9.02
N VAL A 28 6.41 4.72 -9.00
CA VAL A 28 6.33 3.80 -10.13
C VAL A 28 5.82 4.53 -11.37
N VAL A 29 4.73 5.29 -11.25
CA VAL A 29 4.18 6.10 -12.36
C VAL A 29 5.17 7.18 -12.78
N LEU A 30 5.76 7.91 -11.83
CA LEU A 30 6.71 8.97 -12.10
C LEU A 30 7.92 8.45 -12.89
N PHE A 31 8.54 7.36 -12.46
CA PHE A 31 9.72 6.81 -13.15
C PHE A 31 9.38 6.12 -14.46
N THR A 32 8.14 5.65 -14.64
CA THR A 32 7.69 5.12 -15.93
C THR A 32 7.50 6.25 -16.95
N VAL A 33 6.99 7.41 -16.53
CA VAL A 33 6.69 8.55 -17.42
C VAL A 33 7.88 9.48 -17.61
N ASN A 34 8.66 9.72 -16.54
CA ASN A 34 9.74 10.69 -16.50
C ASN A 34 10.95 10.10 -15.75
N SER A 35 11.54 9.06 -16.35
CA SER A 35 12.75 8.45 -15.81
C SER A 35 13.95 9.39 -15.99
N PRO A 36 14.71 9.70 -14.92
CA PRO A 36 15.91 10.52 -15.04
C PRO A 36 17.12 9.74 -15.58
N TRP A 37 16.97 8.43 -15.81
CA TRP A 37 17.98 7.56 -16.42
C TRP A 37 17.35 6.64 -17.50
N PRO A 38 18.13 6.07 -18.43
CA PRO A 38 17.63 5.10 -19.40
C PRO A 38 17.04 3.86 -18.73
N ILE A 39 15.86 3.42 -19.18
CA ILE A 39 15.24 2.17 -18.71
C ILE A 39 15.76 1.03 -19.57
N GLU A 40 16.85 0.40 -19.15
CA GLU A 40 17.52 -0.65 -19.92
C GLU A 40 17.97 -1.83 -19.05
N GLY A 41 17.83 -3.03 -19.65
CA GLY A 41 18.40 -4.26 -19.14
C GLY A 41 17.87 -4.74 -17.78
N LEU A 42 18.66 -5.62 -17.17
CA LEU A 42 18.31 -6.29 -15.92
C LEU A 42 18.25 -5.31 -14.73
N THR A 43 19.11 -4.30 -14.69
CA THR A 43 19.18 -3.35 -13.57
C THR A 43 17.87 -2.57 -13.42
N SER A 44 17.31 -2.08 -14.52
CA SER A 44 16.05 -1.35 -14.49
C SER A 44 14.89 -2.26 -14.11
N ALA A 45 14.86 -3.49 -14.65
CA ALA A 45 13.86 -4.50 -14.29
C ALA A 45 13.89 -4.84 -12.80
N VAL A 46 15.08 -5.04 -12.21
CA VAL A 46 15.23 -5.28 -10.77
C VAL A 46 14.81 -4.05 -9.96
N GLY A 47 15.19 -2.84 -10.38
CA GLY A 47 14.77 -1.60 -9.72
C GLY A 47 13.25 -1.43 -9.67
N PHE A 48 12.56 -1.64 -10.78
CA PHE A 48 11.09 -1.62 -10.80
C PHE A 48 10.48 -2.80 -10.02
N ALA A 49 11.08 -3.99 -10.07
CA ALA A 49 10.62 -5.12 -9.26
C ALA A 49 10.69 -4.83 -7.75
N LEU A 50 11.74 -4.15 -7.30
CA LEU A 50 11.88 -3.70 -5.90
C LEU A 50 10.83 -2.67 -5.48
N LEU A 51 10.11 -2.04 -6.42
CA LEU A 51 8.97 -1.17 -6.12
C LEU A 51 7.64 -1.93 -6.25
N VAL A 52 7.46 -2.68 -7.34
CA VAL A 52 6.20 -3.37 -7.66
C VAL A 52 5.93 -4.52 -6.70
N VAL A 53 6.96 -5.29 -6.31
CA VAL A 53 6.78 -6.42 -5.37
C VAL A 53 6.26 -5.96 -4.00
N PRO A 54 6.90 -5.00 -3.30
CA PRO A 54 6.35 -4.51 -2.04
C PRO A 54 5.01 -3.79 -2.22
N PHE A 55 4.78 -3.08 -3.34
CA PHE A 55 3.47 -2.49 -3.63
C PHE A 55 2.35 -3.55 -3.63
N LEU A 56 2.54 -4.65 -4.37
CA LEU A 56 1.56 -5.73 -4.47
C LEU A 56 1.39 -6.47 -3.13
N LEU A 57 2.50 -6.78 -2.44
CA LEU A 57 2.44 -7.45 -1.14
C LEU A 57 1.74 -6.58 -0.09
N LEU A 58 2.06 -5.29 -0.03
CA LEU A 58 1.40 -4.36 0.90
C LEU A 58 -0.07 -4.21 0.56
N ALA A 59 -0.45 -4.08 -0.71
CA ALA A 59 -1.85 -4.03 -1.11
C ALA A 59 -2.61 -5.29 -0.69
N TYR A 60 -2.01 -6.46 -0.89
CA TYR A 60 -2.59 -7.73 -0.47
C TYR A 60 -2.75 -7.84 1.05
N LEU A 61 -1.71 -7.47 1.81
CA LEU A 61 -1.77 -7.46 3.28
C LEU A 61 -2.77 -6.44 3.81
N THR A 62 -2.88 -5.27 3.17
CA THR A 62 -3.87 -4.24 3.55
C THR A 62 -5.29 -4.75 3.35
N TYR A 63 -5.53 -5.46 2.24
CA TYR A 63 -6.83 -6.08 1.99
C TYR A 63 -7.19 -7.12 3.05
N ILE A 64 -6.25 -8.00 3.39
CA ILE A 64 -6.46 -9.00 4.46
C ILE A 64 -6.70 -8.31 5.80
N ALA A 65 -5.94 -7.28 6.14
CA ALA A 65 -6.12 -6.55 7.39
C ALA A 65 -7.53 -5.94 7.49
N ALA A 66 -8.03 -5.33 6.40
CA ALA A 66 -9.38 -4.77 6.37
C ALA A 66 -10.47 -5.85 6.55
N ASP A 67 -10.34 -6.99 5.87
CA ASP A 67 -11.27 -8.14 5.98
C ASP A 67 -11.29 -8.73 7.39
N LEU A 68 -10.12 -8.86 8.04
CA LEU A 68 -10.01 -9.33 9.40
C LEU A 68 -10.64 -8.38 10.42
N ILE A 69 -10.50 -7.06 10.21
CA ILE A 69 -11.12 -6.04 11.06
C ILE A 69 -12.65 -6.10 10.96
N GLU A 70 -13.20 -6.16 9.73
CA GLU A 70 -14.65 -6.25 9.51
C GLU A 70 -15.23 -7.55 10.12
N SER A 71 -14.49 -8.65 10.02
CA SER A 71 -14.87 -9.92 10.63
C SER A 71 -14.85 -9.89 12.16
N ALA A 72 -13.92 -9.13 12.76
CA ALA A 72 -13.86 -8.96 14.21
C ALA A 72 -15.04 -8.12 14.73
N GLU A 73 -15.36 -7.01 14.06
CA GLU A 73 -16.46 -6.12 14.44
C GLU A 73 -17.85 -6.73 14.24
N SER A 74 -18.03 -7.63 13.26
CA SER A 74 -19.32 -8.28 12.97
C SER A 74 -19.63 -9.52 13.82
N GLY A 75 -18.64 -10.03 14.55
CA GLY A 75 -18.77 -11.17 15.46
C GLY A 75 -19.19 -10.82 16.90
N GLU A 76 -19.26 -9.53 17.22
CA GLU A 76 -19.79 -8.96 18.49
C GLU A 76 -21.28 -8.59 18.37
#